data_AF-A0A5C8C5Z5-F1
#
_entry.id   AF-A0A5C8C5Z5-F1
#
_cell.length_a   1.000
_cell.length_b   1.000
_cell.length_c   1.000
_cell.angle_alpha   90.00
_cell.angle_beta   90.00
_cell.angle_gamma   90.00
#
_symmetry.space_group_name_H-M   'P 1'
#
loop_
_entity.id
_entity.type
_entity.pdbx_description
1 polymer ?
#
loop_
_entity_poly.entity_id
_entity_poly.type
_entity_poly.pdbx_seq_one_letter_code
_entity_poly.pdbx_strand_id
1 'polypeptide(L)'
;MNSRVFLHRLILIFCLILGQQNSFAEMVDCTQNNRDFFHKTVCQNTELHQMSRGIQEKYLNTQLMSNAPLLLLQVAQQGWENYVRQCTSKHCIKTQFEQRMDELTFLTSMNQSLTQHYMRFKNAKIDRQTTHLQLQQLDKNRIKIEGLQYRNPNHQDRNRIAYLRAYTSPQDINEITDLESKCIYQLKRSALTVQLQSKNKHCQRFDGIYRLYD
;
A
#
# COMPACT_ATOMS: atom_id res chain seq x y z
N MET A 1 -18.07 -37.51 35.04
CA MET A 1 -16.83 -36.74 34.80
C MET A 1 -16.53 -36.65 33.30
N ASN A 2 -16.79 -35.48 32.72
CA ASN A 2 -15.98 -34.72 31.74
C ASN A 2 -15.35 -35.37 30.48
N SER A 3 -15.98 -36.33 29.81
CA SER A 3 -15.49 -36.76 28.48
C SER A 3 -15.98 -35.86 27.32
N ARG A 4 -17.22 -35.35 27.39
CA ARG A 4 -17.81 -34.50 26.32
C ARG A 4 -17.27 -33.05 26.28
N VAL A 5 -16.90 -32.51 27.44
CA VAL A 5 -16.33 -31.14 27.54
C VAL A 5 -14.90 -31.09 26.97
N PHE A 6 -14.15 -32.19 27.11
CA PHE A 6 -12.79 -32.29 26.58
C PHE A 6 -12.78 -32.35 25.05
N LEU A 7 -13.72 -33.08 24.45
CA LEU A 7 -13.86 -33.20 22.99
C LEU A 7 -14.25 -31.86 22.34
N HIS A 8 -15.14 -31.08 22.98
CA HIS A 8 -15.50 -29.75 22.47
C HIS A 8 -14.36 -28.74 22.57
N ARG A 9 -13.54 -28.80 23.63
CA ARG A 9 -12.36 -27.93 23.75
C ARG A 9 -11.28 -28.26 22.72
N LEU A 10 -11.08 -29.54 22.39
CA LEU A 10 -10.15 -29.97 21.33
C LEU A 10 -10.60 -29.51 19.92
N ILE A 11 -11.90 -29.57 19.63
CA ILE A 11 -12.45 -29.11 18.34
C ILE A 11 -12.32 -27.58 18.18
N LEU A 12 -12.53 -26.82 19.25
CA LEU A 12 -12.37 -25.36 19.23
C LEU A 12 -10.90 -24.93 19.05
N ILE A 13 -9.94 -25.69 19.60
CA ILE A 13 -8.51 -25.43 19.41
C ILE A 13 -8.07 -25.78 17.99
N PHE A 14 -8.63 -26.84 17.38
CA PHE A 14 -8.28 -27.24 16.01
C PHE A 14 -8.81 -26.25 14.94
N CYS A 15 -9.95 -25.59 15.19
CA CYS A 15 -10.47 -24.55 14.29
C CYS A 15 -9.67 -23.23 14.33
N LEU A 16 -8.95 -22.93 15.43
CA LEU A 16 -8.12 -21.73 15.52
C LEU A 16 -6.78 -21.86 14.79
N ILE A 17 -6.30 -23.09 14.54
CA ILE A 17 -5.01 -23.34 13.88
C ILE A 17 -5.16 -23.41 12.34
N LEU A 18 -6.36 -23.72 11.83
CA LEU A 18 -6.64 -23.81 10.38
C LEU A 18 -7.03 -22.47 9.73
N GLY A 19 -7.14 -21.39 10.52
CA GLY A 19 -7.56 -20.06 10.03
C GLY A 19 -6.43 -19.13 9.59
N GLN A 20 -5.17 -19.48 9.85
CA GLN A 20 -4.02 -18.68 9.40
C GLN A 20 -3.48 -19.23 8.08
N GLN A 21 -4.28 -19.11 7.02
CA GLN A 21 -3.66 -18.98 5.70
C GLN A 21 -2.97 -17.62 5.71
N ASN A 22 -1.67 -17.61 6.06
CA ASN A 22 -0.78 -16.57 5.60
C ASN A 22 -0.72 -16.70 4.09
N SER A 23 -1.74 -16.18 3.40
CA SER A 23 -1.67 -15.90 1.98
C SER A 23 -0.65 -14.78 1.87
N PHE A 24 0.62 -15.14 1.82
CA PHE A 24 1.62 -14.24 1.29
C PHE A 24 1.13 -13.87 -0.11
N ALA A 25 1.13 -12.57 -0.38
CA ALA A 25 0.87 -12.05 -1.70
C ALA A 25 1.98 -12.62 -2.61
N GLU A 26 1.68 -13.74 -3.26
CA GLU A 26 2.59 -14.41 -4.17
C GLU A 26 2.38 -13.79 -5.55
N MET A 27 3.48 -13.33 -6.14
CA MET A 27 3.52 -12.82 -7.50
C MET A 27 2.98 -13.87 -8.49
N VAL A 28 2.77 -13.48 -9.75
CA VAL A 28 2.14 -14.34 -10.76
C VAL A 28 2.81 -15.71 -10.85
N ASP A 29 2.10 -16.75 -10.43
CA ASP A 29 2.51 -18.14 -10.60
C ASP A 29 2.14 -18.62 -12.02
N CYS A 30 3.14 -18.70 -12.89
CA CYS A 30 2.99 -19.14 -14.27
C CYS A 30 2.90 -20.67 -14.44
N THR A 31 2.98 -21.43 -13.35
CA THR A 31 2.70 -22.87 -13.36
C THR A 31 1.19 -23.16 -13.35
N GLN A 32 0.39 -22.20 -12.87
CA GLN A 32 -1.06 -22.30 -12.84
C GLN A 32 -1.68 -21.91 -14.18
N ASN A 33 -2.71 -22.65 -14.60
CA ASN A 33 -3.44 -22.36 -15.83
C ASN A 33 -4.59 -21.37 -15.56
N ASN A 34 -4.24 -20.10 -15.35
CA ASN A 34 -5.21 -19.01 -15.23
C ASN A 34 -5.39 -18.33 -16.60
N ARG A 35 -6.66 -17.99 -16.91
CA ARG A 35 -7.06 -17.43 -18.22
C ARG A 35 -7.21 -15.91 -18.22
N ASP A 36 -7.03 -15.24 -17.08
CA ASP A 36 -7.15 -13.78 -17.04
C ASP A 36 -6.07 -13.10 -17.90
N PHE A 37 -6.41 -11.93 -18.43
CA PHE A 37 -5.55 -11.20 -19.37
C PHE A 37 -4.16 -10.91 -18.77
N PHE A 38 -4.12 -10.51 -17.50
CA PHE A 38 -2.88 -10.14 -16.82
C PHE A 38 -1.95 -11.35 -16.69
N HIS A 39 -2.45 -12.46 -16.15
CA HIS A 39 -1.72 -13.71 -15.99
C HIS A 39 -1.19 -14.22 -17.33
N LYS A 40 -2.07 -14.32 -18.34
CA LYS A 40 -1.68 -14.74 -19.69
C LYS A 40 -0.58 -13.83 -20.27
N THR A 41 -0.74 -12.51 -20.13
CA THR A 41 0.22 -11.53 -20.67
C THR A 41 1.57 -11.62 -19.98
N VAL A 42 1.60 -11.75 -18.65
CA VAL A 42 2.84 -11.87 -17.87
C VAL A 42 3.54 -13.19 -18.18
N CYS A 43 2.81 -14.31 -18.20
CA CYS A 43 3.41 -15.64 -18.34
C CYS A 43 3.83 -15.99 -19.77
N GLN A 44 3.18 -15.42 -20.79
CA GLN A 44 3.53 -15.65 -22.20
C GLN A 44 4.60 -14.68 -22.71
N ASN A 45 4.94 -13.64 -21.93
CA ASN A 45 5.94 -12.66 -22.31
C ASN A 45 7.19 -12.77 -21.42
N THR A 46 8.31 -13.21 -22.00
CA THR A 46 9.56 -13.47 -21.26
C THR A 46 10.05 -12.26 -20.44
N GLU A 47 9.99 -11.06 -21.01
CA GLU A 47 10.39 -9.81 -20.33
C GLU A 47 9.51 -9.56 -19.10
N LEU A 48 8.19 -9.57 -19.24
CA LEU A 48 7.28 -9.37 -18.10
C LEU A 48 7.39 -10.47 -17.05
N HIS A 49 7.60 -11.73 -17.46
CA HIS A 49 7.83 -12.83 -16.53
C HIS A 49 9.11 -12.62 -15.71
N GLN A 50 10.20 -12.18 -16.36
CA GLN A 50 11.46 -11.85 -15.67
C GLN A 50 11.28 -10.68 -14.70
N MET A 51 10.59 -9.61 -15.11
CA MET A 51 10.28 -8.48 -14.25
C MET A 51 9.44 -8.90 -13.04
N SER A 52 8.45 -9.79 -13.23
CA SER A 52 7.63 -10.35 -12.14
C SER A 52 8.50 -11.08 -11.09
N ARG A 53 9.46 -11.90 -11.53
CA ARG A 53 10.41 -12.56 -10.61
C ARG A 53 11.33 -11.55 -9.93
N GLY A 54 11.83 -10.55 -10.66
CA GLY A 54 12.63 -9.48 -10.10
C GLY A 54 11.90 -8.66 -9.03
N ILE A 55 10.59 -8.44 -9.19
CA ILE A 55 9.75 -7.81 -8.16
C ILE A 55 9.64 -8.70 -6.93
N GLN A 56 9.44 -10.01 -7.09
CA GLN A 56 9.38 -10.96 -5.96
C GLN A 56 10.69 -10.96 -5.16
N GLU A 57 11.83 -11.03 -5.85
CA GLU A 57 13.15 -10.96 -5.22
C GLU A 57 13.37 -9.63 -4.50
N LYS A 58 13.06 -8.51 -5.15
CA LYS A 58 13.15 -7.18 -4.53
C LYS A 58 12.23 -7.05 -3.33
N TYR A 59 11.02 -7.58 -3.39
CA TYR A 59 10.07 -7.54 -2.28
C TYR A 59 10.59 -8.29 -1.07
N LEU A 60 11.09 -9.53 -1.26
CA LEU A 60 11.74 -10.31 -0.21
C LEU A 60 12.94 -9.54 0.38
N ASN A 61 13.77 -8.97 -0.48
CA ASN A 61 14.90 -8.16 -0.04
C ASN A 61 14.45 -6.92 0.77
N THR A 62 13.39 -6.23 0.35
CA THR A 62 12.81 -5.11 1.10
C THR A 62 12.32 -5.54 2.47
N GLN A 63 11.67 -6.70 2.60
CA GLN A 63 11.23 -7.22 3.90
C GLN A 63 12.39 -7.52 4.85
N LEU A 64 13.56 -7.90 4.32
CA LEU A 64 14.73 -8.27 5.10
C LEU A 64 15.63 -7.08 5.44
N MET A 65 15.79 -6.15 4.50
CA MET A 65 16.82 -5.10 4.57
C MET A 65 16.27 -3.72 4.88
N SER A 66 14.99 -3.46 4.60
CA SER A 66 14.40 -2.16 4.95
C SER A 66 14.03 -2.13 6.44
N ASN A 67 14.01 -0.93 7.01
CA ASN A 67 13.44 -0.68 8.33
C ASN A 67 11.97 -0.21 8.24
N ALA A 68 11.29 -0.49 7.13
CA ALA A 68 9.85 -0.29 7.01
C ALA A 68 9.08 -1.37 7.79
N PRO A 69 7.92 -1.05 8.38
CA PRO A 69 7.09 -2.03 9.07
C PRO A 69 6.65 -3.18 8.14
N LEU A 70 6.77 -4.43 8.59
CA LEU A 70 6.45 -5.60 7.76
C LEU A 70 4.99 -5.62 7.29
N LEU A 71 4.05 -5.28 8.19
CA LEU A 71 2.63 -5.22 7.86
C LEU A 71 2.34 -4.17 6.79
N LEU A 72 3.04 -3.03 6.82
CA LEU A 72 2.95 -2.02 5.79
C LEU A 72 3.39 -2.58 4.43
N LEU A 73 4.54 -3.26 4.38
CA LEU A 73 5.05 -3.86 3.15
C LEU A 73 4.07 -4.88 2.55
N GLN A 74 3.45 -5.70 3.40
CA GLN A 74 2.42 -6.68 2.99
C GLN A 74 1.17 -6.02 2.43
N VAL A 75 0.60 -5.05 3.14
CA VAL A 75 -0.61 -4.35 2.69
C VAL A 75 -0.36 -3.56 1.40
N ALA A 76 0.80 -2.89 1.31
CA ALA A 76 1.18 -2.13 0.12
C ALA A 76 1.38 -3.05 -1.09
N GLN A 77 2.04 -4.20 -0.91
CA GLN A 77 2.21 -5.21 -1.95
C GLN A 77 0.86 -5.75 -2.45
N GLN A 78 -0.03 -6.15 -1.52
CA GLN A 78 -1.36 -6.65 -1.88
C GLN A 78 -2.20 -5.59 -2.60
N GLY A 79 -2.14 -4.33 -2.15
CA GLY A 79 -2.82 -3.21 -2.79
C GLY A 79 -2.34 -2.99 -4.23
N TRP A 80 -1.02 -2.99 -4.42
CA TRP A 80 -0.40 -2.85 -5.73
C TRP A 80 -0.73 -4.03 -6.67
N GLU A 81 -0.70 -5.27 -6.17
CA GLU A 81 -1.06 -6.45 -6.97
C GLU A 81 -2.51 -6.40 -7.45
N ASN A 82 -3.44 -6.04 -6.57
CA ASN A 82 -4.85 -5.83 -6.94
C ASN A 82 -5.01 -4.74 -7.99
N TYR A 83 -4.19 -3.70 -7.93
CA TYR A 83 -4.19 -2.61 -8.89
C TYR A 83 -3.62 -3.05 -10.26
N VAL A 84 -2.43 -3.65 -10.31
CA VAL A 84 -1.80 -4.02 -11.59
C VAL A 84 -2.55 -5.12 -12.35
N ARG A 85 -3.23 -6.04 -11.64
CA ARG A 85 -4.11 -7.06 -12.25
C ARG A 85 -5.26 -6.45 -13.06
N GLN A 86 -5.61 -5.19 -12.82
CA GLN A 86 -6.66 -4.50 -13.58
C GLN A 86 -6.14 -3.92 -14.90
N CYS A 87 -4.83 -3.92 -15.19
CA CYS A 87 -4.28 -3.42 -16.45
C CYS A 87 -4.85 -4.18 -17.67
N THR A 88 -5.31 -3.45 -18.69
CA THR A 88 -5.87 -4.01 -19.93
C THR A 88 -4.88 -3.99 -21.10
N SER A 89 -3.63 -3.61 -20.87
CA SER A 89 -2.59 -3.59 -21.90
C SER A 89 -1.23 -4.05 -21.37
N LYS A 90 -0.40 -4.63 -22.25
CA LYS A 90 0.99 -5.00 -21.93
C LYS A 90 1.79 -3.78 -21.42
N HIS A 91 1.60 -2.63 -22.05
CA HIS A 91 2.31 -1.40 -21.69
C HIS A 91 1.98 -0.96 -20.25
N CYS A 92 0.70 -0.99 -19.87
CA CYS A 92 0.27 -0.71 -18.49
C CYS A 92 1.00 -1.61 -17.48
N ILE A 93 1.02 -2.92 -17.74
CA ILE A 93 1.69 -3.90 -16.87
C ILE A 93 3.18 -3.59 -16.75
N LYS A 94 3.86 -3.36 -17.88
CA LYS A 94 5.29 -3.05 -17.91
C LYS A 94 5.61 -1.81 -17.07
N THR A 95 4.90 -0.70 -17.29
CA THR A 95 5.11 0.54 -16.54
C THR A 95 4.87 0.35 -15.05
N GLN A 96 3.85 -0.41 -14.65
CA GLN A 96 3.60 -0.70 -13.23
C GLN A 96 4.68 -1.60 -12.61
N PHE A 97 5.25 -2.51 -13.38
CA PHE A 97 6.37 -3.33 -12.94
C PHE A 97 7.64 -2.50 -12.74
N GLU A 98 7.96 -1.62 -13.69
CA GLU A 98 9.09 -0.67 -13.57
C GLU A 98 8.94 0.19 -12.32
N GLN A 99 7.79 0.84 -12.14
CA GLN A 99 7.50 1.66 -10.97
C GLN A 99 7.63 0.88 -9.65
N ARG A 100 7.12 -0.35 -9.61
CA ARG A 100 7.21 -1.18 -8.40
C ARG A 100 8.63 -1.57 -8.05
N MET A 101 9.44 -1.91 -9.05
CA MET A 101 10.85 -2.24 -8.84
C MET A 101 11.62 -1.04 -8.28
N ASP A 102 11.34 0.17 -8.77
CA ASP A 102 11.95 1.41 -8.28
C ASP A 102 11.54 1.71 -6.84
N GLU A 103 10.24 1.60 -6.52
CA GLU A 103 9.72 1.76 -5.16
C GLU A 103 10.37 0.80 -4.15
N LEU A 104 10.44 -0.49 -4.48
CA LEU A 104 11.04 -1.51 -3.60
C LEU A 104 12.54 -1.25 -3.39
N THR A 105 13.23 -0.82 -4.44
CA THR A 105 14.65 -0.42 -4.36
C THR A 105 14.82 0.80 -3.46
N PHE A 106 13.96 1.80 -3.60
CA PHE A 106 13.98 3.00 -2.77
C PHE A 106 13.72 2.70 -1.28
N LEU A 107 12.80 1.80 -0.98
CA LEU A 107 12.52 1.37 0.40
C LEU A 107 13.74 0.70 1.06
N THR A 108 14.57 -0.02 0.30
CA THR A 108 15.81 -0.63 0.83
C THR A 108 16.93 0.38 1.08
N SER A 109 16.95 1.50 0.37
CA SER A 109 18.03 2.49 0.48
C SER A 109 17.72 3.64 1.46
N MET A 110 16.46 3.76 1.88
CA MET A 110 15.99 4.83 2.76
C MET A 110 15.91 4.40 4.21
N ASN A 111 16.34 5.29 5.11
CA ASN A 111 16.07 5.15 6.53
C ASN A 111 14.62 5.59 6.83
N GLN A 112 13.73 4.63 7.10
CA GLN A 112 12.34 4.86 7.50
C GLN A 112 12.15 5.15 8.98
N SER A 113 13.21 5.21 9.81
CA SER A 113 13.06 5.41 11.27
C SER A 113 12.42 6.74 11.66
N LEU A 114 12.43 7.72 10.74
CA LEU A 114 11.81 9.03 10.89
C LEU A 114 10.55 9.19 10.03
N THR A 115 10.04 8.10 9.46
CA THR A 115 8.84 8.07 8.63
C THR A 115 7.73 7.34 9.37
N GLN A 116 6.60 8.02 9.53
CA GLN A 116 5.39 7.39 10.03
C GLN A 116 4.47 7.02 8.88
N HIS A 117 4.02 5.77 8.87
CA HIS A 117 3.19 5.24 7.81
C HIS A 117 1.73 5.11 8.23
N TYR A 118 0.83 5.67 7.43
CA TYR A 118 -0.60 5.67 7.72
C TYR A 118 -1.44 5.15 6.57
N MET A 119 -2.38 4.24 6.86
CA MET A 119 -3.31 3.70 5.86
C MET A 119 -4.72 4.20 6.10
N ARG A 120 -5.40 4.63 5.02
CA ARG A 120 -6.79 5.10 5.10
C ARG A 120 -7.70 3.97 5.57
N PHE A 121 -8.53 4.27 6.55
CA PHE A 121 -9.51 3.35 7.11
C PHE A 121 -10.93 3.83 6.79
N LYS A 122 -11.75 2.92 6.29
CA LYS A 122 -13.16 3.18 5.98
C LYS A 122 -13.99 1.99 6.45
N ASN A 123 -15.07 2.25 7.19
CA ASN A 123 -15.98 1.22 7.71
C ASN A 123 -15.24 0.10 8.46
N ALA A 124 -14.34 0.47 9.37
CA ALA A 124 -13.53 -0.45 10.19
C ALA A 124 -12.62 -1.41 9.40
N LYS A 125 -12.32 -1.12 8.14
CA LYS A 125 -11.37 -1.87 7.31
C LYS A 125 -10.41 -0.91 6.60
N ILE A 126 -9.27 -1.44 6.15
CA ILE A 126 -8.39 -0.72 5.23
C ILE A 126 -9.22 -0.37 3.99
N ASP A 127 -9.09 0.87 3.54
CA ASP A 127 -9.79 1.35 2.36
C ASP A 127 -9.38 0.56 1.12
N ARG A 128 -10.37 0.22 0.27
CA ARG A 128 -10.17 -0.62 -0.93
C ARG A 128 -9.29 0.03 -1.99
N GLN A 129 -9.20 1.36 -2.00
CA GLN A 129 -8.30 2.10 -2.89
C GLN A 129 -6.85 2.16 -2.36
N THR A 130 -6.59 1.56 -1.19
CA THR A 130 -5.30 1.50 -0.50
C THR A 130 -4.61 2.85 -0.51
N THR A 131 -5.27 3.86 0.06
CA THR A 131 -4.68 5.19 0.18
C THR A 131 -3.70 5.22 1.34
N HIS A 132 -2.43 5.45 1.01
CA HIS A 132 -1.31 5.51 1.95
C HIS A 132 -0.90 6.97 2.15
N LEU A 133 -0.54 7.32 3.37
CA LEU A 133 0.02 8.61 3.74
C LEU A 133 1.31 8.39 4.55
N GLN A 134 2.37 9.09 4.19
CA GLN A 134 3.66 9.08 4.86
C GLN A 134 3.94 10.45 5.45
N LEU A 135 4.29 10.49 6.73
CA LEU A 135 4.78 11.69 7.40
C LEU A 135 6.25 11.45 7.73
N GLN A 136 7.15 12.08 6.97
CA GLN A 136 8.59 11.94 7.14
C GLN A 136 9.15 13.19 7.82
N GLN A 137 9.77 13.03 8.99
CA GLN A 137 10.54 14.10 9.63
C GLN A 137 11.88 14.25 8.89
N LEU A 138 12.08 15.39 8.21
CA LEU A 138 13.34 15.69 7.51
C LEU A 138 14.40 16.25 8.46
N ASP A 139 13.95 17.10 9.40
CA ASP A 139 14.71 17.62 10.53
C ASP A 139 13.74 18.16 11.59
N LYS A 140 14.23 18.75 12.68
CA LYS A 140 13.42 19.28 13.79
C LYS A 140 12.29 20.24 13.40
N ASN A 141 12.39 20.93 12.26
CA ASN A 141 11.47 21.98 11.84
C ASN A 141 10.72 21.64 10.55
N ARG A 142 11.02 20.52 9.90
CA ARG A 142 10.45 20.17 8.58
C ARG A 142 9.91 18.75 8.56
N ILE A 143 8.65 18.65 8.15
CA ILE A 143 7.93 17.41 7.89
C ILE A 143 7.55 17.41 6.42
N LYS A 144 7.90 16.33 5.73
CA LYS A 144 7.42 16.02 4.39
C LYS A 144 6.20 15.11 4.52
N ILE A 145 5.16 15.41 3.78
CA ILE A 145 3.93 14.62 3.73
C ILE A 145 3.74 14.12 2.31
N GLU A 146 3.64 12.80 2.16
CA GLU A 146 3.40 12.16 0.87
C GLU A 146 2.15 11.28 0.95
N GLY A 147 1.21 11.48 0.04
CA GLY A 147 0.04 10.64 -0.11
C GLY A 147 0.07 9.91 -1.44
N LEU A 148 -0.39 8.66 -1.45
CA LEU A 148 -0.56 7.86 -2.66
C LEU A 148 -1.94 7.20 -2.63
N GLN A 149 -2.67 7.32 -3.72
CA GLN A 149 -3.94 6.62 -3.93
C GLN A 149 -3.97 5.96 -5.31
N TYR A 150 -4.19 4.65 -5.34
CA TYR A 150 -4.42 3.92 -6.58
C TYR A 150 -5.83 4.21 -7.11
N ARG A 151 -5.97 4.38 -8.44
CA ARG A 151 -7.27 4.49 -9.12
C ARG A 151 -7.46 3.33 -10.10
N ASN A 152 -8.03 3.57 -11.27
CA ASN A 152 -8.11 2.58 -12.32
C ASN A 152 -6.86 2.70 -13.21
N PRO A 153 -6.05 1.64 -13.36
CA PRO A 153 -4.80 1.70 -14.12
C PRO A 153 -5.00 1.92 -15.62
N ASN A 154 -6.24 1.84 -16.13
CA ASN A 154 -6.56 1.96 -17.55
C ASN A 154 -7.03 3.36 -17.97
N HIS A 155 -7.16 4.30 -17.04
CA HIS A 155 -7.46 5.70 -17.39
C HIS A 155 -6.26 6.39 -18.04
N GLN A 156 -6.46 7.52 -18.72
CA GLN A 156 -5.34 8.32 -19.25
C GLN A 156 -4.38 8.76 -18.11
N ASP A 157 -3.08 8.83 -18.41
CA ASP A 157 -1.98 8.69 -17.45
C ASP A 157 -2.08 9.55 -16.18
N ARG A 158 -2.53 10.81 -16.27
CA ARG A 158 -2.61 11.73 -15.12
C ARG A 158 -3.66 11.36 -14.06
N ASN A 159 -4.47 10.33 -14.30
CA ASN A 159 -5.54 9.89 -13.38
C ASN A 159 -5.36 8.48 -12.82
N ARG A 160 -4.23 7.80 -13.10
CA ARG A 160 -4.00 6.40 -12.70
C ARG A 160 -3.61 6.26 -11.23
N ILE A 161 -2.69 7.09 -10.78
CA ILE A 161 -2.26 7.23 -9.40
C ILE A 161 -2.37 8.70 -9.04
N ALA A 162 -2.93 8.99 -7.87
CA ALA A 162 -2.92 10.34 -7.35
C ALA A 162 -1.87 10.47 -6.27
N TYR A 163 -1.10 11.55 -6.36
CA TYR A 163 -0.11 11.92 -5.38
C TYR A 163 -0.58 13.16 -4.60
N LEU A 164 -0.17 13.20 -3.34
CA LEU A 164 -0.16 14.41 -2.53
C LEU A 164 1.27 14.63 -2.10
N ARG A 165 1.79 15.84 -2.25
CA ARG A 165 3.10 16.21 -1.71
C ARG A 165 2.99 17.55 -1.02
N ALA A 166 3.28 17.58 0.27
CA ALA A 166 3.30 18.81 1.06
C ALA A 166 4.54 18.86 1.96
N TYR A 167 4.93 20.07 2.34
CA TYR A 167 5.92 20.32 3.37
C TYR A 167 5.31 21.23 4.42
N THR A 168 5.58 20.94 5.69
CA THR A 168 5.09 21.71 6.83
C THR A 168 6.11 21.71 7.96
N SER A 169 5.87 22.53 8.97
CA SER A 169 6.55 22.46 10.27
C SER A 169 5.69 21.69 11.29
N PRO A 170 6.26 21.21 12.40
CA PRO A 170 5.48 20.69 13.53
C PRO A 170 4.47 21.71 14.09
N GLN A 171 4.78 23.01 14.01
CA GLN A 171 3.93 24.09 14.54
C GLN A 171 2.74 24.40 13.62
N ASP A 172 2.92 24.23 12.30
CA ASP A 172 1.93 24.61 11.28
C ASP A 172 1.21 23.39 10.67
N ILE A 173 1.43 22.18 11.19
CA ILE A 173 0.95 20.92 10.61
C ILE A 173 -0.58 20.83 10.43
N ASN A 174 -1.36 21.69 11.09
CA ASN A 174 -2.81 21.64 11.07
C ASN A 174 -3.43 22.00 9.70
N GLU A 175 -2.67 22.66 8.82
CA GLU A 175 -3.09 22.94 7.45
C GLU A 175 -1.93 22.64 6.49
N ILE A 176 -2.21 21.85 5.46
CA ILE A 176 -1.21 21.48 4.46
C ILE A 176 -1.72 21.83 3.08
N THR A 177 -0.81 22.28 2.21
CA THR A 177 -1.12 22.57 0.80
C THR A 177 -0.38 21.58 -0.08
N ASP A 178 -1.12 20.84 -0.89
CA ASP A 178 -0.54 19.98 -1.90
C ASP A 178 0.17 20.83 -2.98
N LEU A 179 1.45 20.54 -3.20
CA LEU A 179 2.30 21.30 -4.10
C LEU A 179 1.84 21.22 -5.55
N GLU A 180 1.27 20.08 -5.96
CA GLU A 180 0.85 19.85 -7.34
C GLU A 180 -0.56 20.37 -7.60
N SER A 181 -1.56 19.86 -6.87
CA SER A 181 -2.96 20.24 -7.11
C SER A 181 -3.37 21.58 -6.50
N LYS A 182 -2.54 22.16 -5.63
CA LYS A 182 -2.86 23.33 -4.79
C LYS A 182 -4.07 23.11 -3.87
N CYS A 183 -4.45 21.86 -3.64
CA CYS A 183 -5.49 21.52 -2.70
C CYS A 183 -5.03 21.75 -1.25
N ILE A 184 -5.85 22.45 -0.49
CA ILE A 184 -5.63 22.71 0.94
C ILE A 184 -6.41 21.69 1.76
N TYR A 185 -5.73 21.06 2.71
CA TYR A 185 -6.29 20.08 3.63
C TYR A 185 -6.06 20.53 5.06
N GLN A 186 -7.11 20.46 5.86
CA GLN A 186 -7.01 20.50 7.31
C GLN A 186 -6.54 19.12 7.79
N LEU A 187 -5.49 19.11 8.59
CA LEU A 187 -4.88 17.90 9.13
C LEU A 187 -5.07 17.90 10.65
N LYS A 188 -5.69 16.83 11.15
CA LYS A 188 -5.81 16.57 12.59
C LYS A 188 -5.03 15.32 12.94
N ARG A 189 -4.07 15.45 13.85
CA ARG A 189 -3.22 14.34 14.29
C ARG A 189 -3.59 13.92 15.71
N SER A 190 -3.66 12.62 15.92
CA SER A 190 -3.70 11.96 17.22
C SER A 190 -2.51 11.01 17.33
N ALA A 191 -2.37 10.32 18.47
CA ALA A 191 -1.30 9.34 18.67
C ALA A 191 -1.27 8.22 17.61
N LEU A 192 -2.45 7.78 17.14
CA LEU A 192 -2.59 6.63 16.24
C LEU A 192 -3.27 6.95 14.91
N THR A 193 -3.73 8.19 14.73
CA THR A 193 -4.47 8.56 13.53
C THR A 193 -4.08 9.91 12.98
N VAL A 194 -4.14 10.03 11.66
CA VAL A 194 -4.18 11.32 10.96
C VAL A 194 -5.52 11.42 10.25
N GLN A 195 -6.17 12.56 10.35
CA GLN A 195 -7.37 12.86 9.56
C GLN A 195 -7.05 14.01 8.62
N LEU A 196 -7.32 13.81 7.33
CA LEU A 196 -7.28 14.86 6.32
C LEU A 196 -8.71 15.22 5.90
N GLN A 197 -8.96 16.51 5.75
CA GLN A 197 -10.24 17.01 5.27
C GLN A 197 -10.06 18.30 4.47
N SER A 198 -10.57 18.33 3.23
CA SER A 198 -10.65 19.55 2.45
C SER A 198 -12.05 20.18 2.50
N LYS A 199 -12.11 21.51 2.55
CA LYS A 199 -13.36 22.27 2.37
C LYS A 199 -13.79 22.34 0.91
N ASN A 200 -12.85 22.20 -0.03
CA ASN A 200 -13.14 22.24 -1.46
C ASN A 200 -13.54 20.84 -1.95
N LYS A 201 -14.75 20.71 -2.51
CA LYS A 201 -15.28 19.45 -3.06
C LYS A 201 -14.37 18.83 -4.13
N HIS A 202 -13.61 19.63 -4.87
CA HIS A 202 -12.65 19.15 -5.86
C HIS A 202 -11.35 18.60 -5.25
N CYS A 203 -11.13 18.84 -3.96
CA CYS A 203 -9.93 18.47 -3.21
C CYS A 203 -10.18 17.37 -2.17
N GLN A 204 -11.25 16.61 -2.28
CA GLN A 204 -11.61 15.60 -1.27
C GLN A 204 -10.92 14.25 -1.48
N ARG A 205 -9.95 14.18 -2.39
CA ARG A 205 -9.36 12.91 -2.83
C ARG A 205 -8.67 12.15 -1.69
N PHE A 206 -7.93 12.89 -0.88
CA PHE A 206 -7.22 12.38 0.29
C PHE A 206 -8.03 12.55 1.58
N ASP A 207 -9.30 12.96 1.51
CA ASP A 207 -10.14 13.04 2.69
C ASP A 207 -10.28 11.65 3.33
N GLY A 208 -10.24 11.62 4.66
CA GLY A 208 -10.45 10.42 5.44
C GLY A 208 -9.66 10.37 6.72
N ILE A 209 -9.87 9.28 7.46
CA ILE A 209 -9.14 8.94 8.66
C ILE A 209 -8.12 7.86 8.29
N TYR A 210 -6.90 8.06 8.71
CA TYR A 210 -5.78 7.18 8.47
C TYR A 210 -5.27 6.66 9.80
N ARG A 211 -4.95 5.36 9.88
CA ARG A 211 -4.40 4.72 11.08
C ARG A 211 -2.90 4.48 10.90
N LEU A 212 -2.13 4.60 11.97
CA LEU A 212 -0.71 4.32 12.01
C LEU A 212 -0.43 2.82 11.80
N TYR A 213 0.61 2.50 11.03
CA TYR A 213 1.05 1.15 10.64
C TYR A 213 2.54 0.92 10.92
N ASP A 214 3.12 1.70 11.83
CA ASP A 214 4.49 1.55 12.35
C ASP A 214 4.64 0.40 13.35
#